data_AF-A0A2H3DCK6-F1
#
_entry.id   AF-A0A2H3DCK6-F1
#
_cell.length_a   1.000
_cell.length_b   1.000
_cell.length_c   1.000
_cell.angle_alpha   90.00
_cell.angle_beta   90.00
_cell.angle_gamma   90.00
#
_symmetry.space_group_name_H-M   'P 1'
#
loop_
_entity.id
_entity.type
_entity.pdbx_description
1 polymer ?
#
loop_
_entity_poly.entity_id
_entity_poly.type
_entity_poly.pdbx_seq_one_letter_code
_entity_poly.pdbx_strand_id
1 'polypeptide(L)'
;MSMRPLHWRQSLIQIYGGYTNPSRRDNKTDYPNLSDVTIIAPIDNGLSIQDIKVPNQRAYTGPKPVIPSSLADTPSASLGVDGLMKMLNSTLGTEHDLTPSLSSLLKSYISKEYDFGTVYGYLRPIWFDCDLNDVEDSLRTSEAKDLEIRREALVDNQITEKGLRTAPRRVWDLFSNRVVPWWVALHTPWGISHAWLDISRRKNVLTPINGHEWPVPIPEDANLDLIRIEMLNLGAEYAWLDVLCLRQEGGKNEDLRAGEWMLDVPTIGNVYILENVVYYFNGLGRPLERGFDSDSDRSWFKRTWTLQETSNNWTIGGDKGDEMLNDEVRKRFKSQLVSVHGAGGAMANVTSWLSLLQNRTSEKDVDKVAAMAYFLAINSTQAHNETRPTTSTTHDFTKIDPTSNVNSIGTGDPSSTTAPAYSELESAEGAWTALVKVLQWYNRSDMLFLYHEPGPEKNAWRPSWQQAMNWDTQSLSPAFYRFIDHDMKTGTYLYDGSCIQSAQVQGLATPGVAPRKGHLIVQPWSWYRRKHRYKISADHQYPIPDGEYSLLCATNRQFTKRTVCVVGKMLPDQTFLKISMFEVIDWPWKRAKRETKESRIVLA
;
A
#
# COMPACT_ATOMS: atom_id res chain seq x y z
N MET A 1 19.99 8.79 13.34
CA MET A 1 19.02 9.88 13.12
C MET A 1 17.68 9.25 12.83
N SER A 2 16.66 9.46 13.66
CA SER A 2 15.30 8.95 13.36
C SER A 2 14.76 9.72 12.15
N MET A 3 14.63 9.02 11.02
CA MET A 3 14.07 9.58 9.78
C MET A 3 12.57 9.80 9.98
N ARG A 4 12.07 11.01 9.69
CA ARG A 4 10.64 11.30 9.83
C ARG A 4 9.83 10.38 8.88
N PRO A 5 8.71 9.81 9.33
CA PRO A 5 7.80 9.05 8.46
C PRO A 5 7.35 9.90 7.27
N LEU A 6 7.19 9.29 6.09
CA LEU A 6 6.71 9.99 4.89
C LEU A 6 5.20 10.18 4.90
N HIS A 7 4.44 9.29 5.56
CA HIS A 7 2.99 9.35 5.72
C HIS A 7 2.53 8.62 6.99
N TRP A 8 1.29 8.82 7.41
CA TRP A 8 0.74 8.27 8.67
C TRP A 8 0.87 6.75 8.81
N ARG A 9 0.67 5.97 7.72
CA ARG A 9 0.76 4.50 7.77
C ARG A 9 2.19 4.03 8.08
N GLN A 10 3.21 4.71 7.54
CA GLN A 10 4.60 4.53 7.95
C GLN A 10 4.80 4.86 9.43
N SER A 11 4.24 5.97 9.90
CA SER A 11 4.31 6.34 11.31
C SER A 11 3.73 5.26 12.21
N LEU A 12 2.59 4.67 11.84
CA LEU A 12 1.98 3.61 12.65
C LEU A 12 2.88 2.37 12.72
N ILE A 13 3.39 1.89 11.58
CA ILE A 13 4.26 0.71 11.57
C ILE A 13 5.51 0.95 12.44
N GLN A 14 6.11 2.14 12.36
CA GLN A 14 7.26 2.51 13.19
C GLN A 14 6.90 2.67 14.69
N ILE A 15 5.77 3.29 15.02
CA ILE A 15 5.29 3.47 16.42
C ILE A 15 5.05 2.12 17.09
N TYR A 16 4.50 1.16 16.36
CA TYR A 16 4.23 -0.19 16.87
C TYR A 16 5.44 -1.13 16.79
N GLY A 17 6.64 -0.62 16.49
CA GLY A 17 7.88 -1.39 16.52
C GLY A 17 8.03 -2.39 15.37
N GLY A 18 7.36 -2.16 14.24
CA GLY A 18 7.43 -3.01 13.05
C GLY A 18 6.22 -3.93 12.89
N TYR A 19 6.45 -5.13 12.35
CA TYR A 19 5.40 -6.13 12.14
C TYR A 19 5.37 -7.17 13.26
N THR A 20 4.21 -7.76 13.46
CA THR A 20 4.14 -9.00 14.25
C THR A 20 4.79 -10.14 13.45
N ASN A 21 5.91 -10.65 13.94
CA ASN A 21 6.52 -11.87 13.43
C ASN A 21 6.05 -13.08 14.25
N PRO A 22 5.33 -14.05 13.66
CA PRO A 22 4.92 -15.26 14.35
C PRO A 22 6.07 -16.11 14.89
N SER A 23 7.26 -16.04 14.28
CA SER A 23 8.45 -16.84 14.64
C SER A 23 9.04 -16.52 16.02
N ARG A 24 8.52 -15.48 16.71
CA ARG A 24 9.02 -14.91 17.98
C ARG A 24 10.45 -14.36 17.91
N ARG A 25 11.02 -14.23 16.71
CA ARG A 25 12.39 -13.73 16.48
C ARG A 25 12.29 -12.50 15.58
N ASP A 26 12.52 -11.34 16.17
CA ASP A 26 12.89 -10.13 15.44
C ASP A 26 14.20 -9.58 16.04
N ASN A 27 15.15 -10.50 16.26
CA ASN A 27 16.47 -10.21 16.77
C ASN A 27 17.47 -10.55 15.65
N LYS A 28 18.53 -9.77 15.52
CA LYS A 28 19.67 -10.16 14.68
C LYS A 28 20.30 -11.39 15.30
N THR A 29 20.10 -12.56 14.71
CA THR A 29 20.85 -13.76 15.06
C THR A 29 22.28 -13.56 14.57
N ASP A 30 23.23 -13.56 15.51
CA ASP A 30 24.64 -13.55 15.17
C ASP A 30 25.03 -14.95 14.72
N TYR A 31 25.22 -15.12 13.40
CA TYR A 31 25.83 -16.33 12.88
C TYR A 31 27.24 -16.47 13.45
N PRO A 32 27.66 -17.67 13.88
CA PRO A 32 29.03 -17.91 14.26
C PRO A 32 29.98 -17.55 13.11
N ASN A 33 31.26 -17.29 13.42
CA ASN A 33 32.28 -17.06 12.39
C ASN A 33 32.47 -18.34 11.56
N LEU A 34 31.76 -18.42 10.43
CA LEU A 34 31.90 -19.49 9.44
C LEU A 34 32.98 -19.12 8.42
N SER A 35 33.47 -20.14 7.72
CA SER A 35 34.39 -19.94 6.59
C SER A 35 33.72 -19.13 5.48
N ASP A 36 34.51 -18.31 4.79
CA ASP A 36 34.01 -17.55 3.66
C ASP A 36 33.48 -18.48 2.56
N VAL A 37 32.24 -18.22 2.13
CA VAL A 37 31.64 -18.85 0.96
C VAL A 37 31.74 -17.89 -0.20
N THR A 38 32.08 -18.42 -1.38
CA THR A 38 32.09 -17.64 -2.63
C THR A 38 31.01 -18.15 -3.58
N ILE A 39 30.16 -17.24 -4.05
CA ILE A 39 29.18 -17.49 -5.12
C ILE A 39 29.53 -16.58 -6.29
N ILE A 40 29.66 -17.18 -7.46
CA ILE A 40 30.02 -16.48 -8.69
C ILE A 40 28.79 -16.42 -9.58
N ALA A 41 28.64 -15.31 -10.30
CA ALA A 41 27.63 -15.16 -11.32
C ALA A 41 27.67 -16.33 -12.31
N PRO A 42 26.50 -16.85 -12.75
CA PRO A 42 26.47 -17.78 -13.86
C PRO A 42 26.96 -17.08 -15.13
N ILE A 43 27.88 -17.71 -15.85
CA ILE A 43 28.48 -17.16 -17.08
C ILE A 43 28.14 -18.08 -18.24
N ASP A 44 27.57 -17.53 -19.31
CA ASP A 44 27.31 -18.28 -20.53
C ASP A 44 28.62 -18.64 -21.25
N ASN A 45 28.63 -19.75 -21.98
CA ASN A 45 29.80 -20.24 -22.70
C ASN A 45 30.42 -19.15 -23.61
N GLY A 46 31.64 -18.72 -23.29
CA GLY A 46 32.41 -17.73 -24.07
C GLY A 46 32.42 -16.32 -23.50
N LEU A 47 31.66 -16.03 -22.44
CA LEU A 47 31.72 -14.75 -21.70
C LEU A 47 32.70 -14.85 -20.52
N SER A 48 33.21 -13.69 -20.10
CA SER A 48 34.00 -13.51 -18.89
C SER A 48 33.15 -12.85 -17.80
N ILE A 49 33.47 -13.12 -16.53
CA ILE A 49 32.84 -12.44 -15.39
C ILE A 49 33.01 -10.91 -15.47
N GLN A 50 34.07 -10.45 -16.15
CA GLN A 50 34.34 -9.02 -16.36
C GLN A 50 33.36 -8.37 -17.33
N ASP A 51 32.66 -9.14 -18.16
CA ASP A 51 31.64 -8.65 -19.08
C ASP A 51 30.34 -8.25 -18.35
N ILE A 52 30.15 -8.71 -17.11
CA ILE A 52 29.08 -8.24 -16.24
C ILE A 52 29.39 -6.79 -15.85
N LYS A 53 28.58 -5.88 -16.40
CA LYS A 53 28.76 -4.42 -16.30
C LYS A 53 28.67 -3.90 -14.86
N VAL A 54 27.90 -4.55 -13.99
CA VAL A 54 27.68 -4.15 -12.60
C VAL A 54 28.65 -4.93 -11.71
N PRO A 55 29.65 -4.29 -11.08
CA PRO A 55 30.66 -5.01 -10.29
C PRO A 55 30.07 -5.85 -9.16
N ASN A 56 29.06 -5.33 -8.46
CA ASN A 56 28.39 -6.01 -7.35
C ASN A 56 27.56 -7.23 -7.77
N GLN A 57 27.33 -7.46 -9.07
CA GLN A 57 26.63 -8.65 -9.58
C GLN A 57 27.58 -9.81 -9.92
N ARG A 58 28.90 -9.61 -9.86
CA ARG A 58 29.90 -10.57 -10.37
C ARG A 58 30.11 -11.75 -9.46
N ALA A 59 30.37 -11.49 -8.19
CA ALA A 59 30.59 -12.52 -7.18
C ALA A 59 30.30 -11.95 -5.79
N TYR A 60 29.90 -12.84 -4.89
CA TYR A 60 29.79 -12.59 -3.46
C TYR A 60 30.81 -13.46 -2.74
N THR A 61 31.57 -12.89 -1.81
CA THR A 61 32.44 -13.62 -0.90
C THR A 61 32.24 -13.10 0.51
N GLY A 62 31.90 -13.98 1.46
CA GLY A 62 31.80 -13.59 2.86
C GLY A 62 31.45 -14.74 3.80
N PRO A 63 31.46 -14.50 5.12
CA PRO A 63 31.34 -15.52 6.15
C PRO A 63 29.87 -15.89 6.45
N LYS A 64 28.91 -15.34 5.70
CA LYS A 64 27.50 -15.65 5.89
C LYS A 64 27.21 -17.04 5.31
N PRO A 65 26.30 -17.82 5.91
CA PRO A 65 26.01 -19.19 5.48
C PRO A 65 25.10 -19.20 4.24
N VAL A 66 25.61 -18.64 3.14
CA VAL A 66 24.91 -18.58 1.85
C VAL A 66 25.20 -19.85 1.08
N ILE A 67 24.18 -20.51 0.52
CA ILE A 67 24.38 -21.72 -0.30
C ILE A 67 24.35 -21.40 -1.81
N PRO A 68 25.19 -22.04 -2.63
CA PRO A 68 25.10 -21.92 -4.09
C PRO A 68 23.75 -22.41 -4.63
N SER A 69 23.29 -21.84 -5.76
CA SER A 69 22.01 -22.24 -6.38
C SER A 69 21.97 -23.74 -6.71
N SER A 70 23.07 -24.32 -7.18
CA SER A 70 23.18 -25.77 -7.44
C SER A 70 22.96 -26.64 -6.19
N LEU A 71 23.39 -26.16 -5.03
CA LEU A 71 23.17 -26.86 -3.76
C LEU A 71 21.72 -26.70 -3.30
N ALA A 72 21.16 -25.49 -3.41
CA ALA A 72 19.76 -25.21 -3.10
C ALA A 72 18.81 -26.07 -3.93
N ASP A 73 19.11 -26.26 -5.22
CA ASP A 73 18.29 -27.01 -6.17
C ASP A 73 18.37 -28.54 -6.00
N THR A 74 19.16 -29.04 -5.04
CA THR A 74 19.30 -30.48 -4.80
C THR A 74 18.00 -31.06 -4.25
N PRO A 75 17.35 -32.05 -4.91
CA PRO A 75 16.12 -32.65 -4.41
C PRO A 75 16.34 -33.37 -3.08
N SER A 76 15.54 -33.05 -2.05
CA SER A 76 15.70 -33.66 -0.71
C SER A 76 15.56 -35.19 -0.73
N ALA A 77 14.72 -35.72 -1.61
CA ALA A 77 14.54 -37.16 -1.80
C ALA A 77 15.84 -37.88 -2.19
N SER A 78 16.74 -37.20 -2.90
CA SER A 78 18.03 -37.77 -3.32
C SER A 78 19.04 -37.90 -2.17
N LEU A 79 18.88 -37.07 -1.13
CA LEU A 79 19.74 -37.03 0.04
C LEU A 79 19.24 -37.95 1.17
N GLY A 80 17.92 -38.10 1.28
CA GLY A 80 17.29 -38.74 2.43
C GLY A 80 17.48 -37.92 3.72
N VAL A 81 16.94 -38.43 4.82
CA VAL A 81 16.98 -37.74 6.13
C VAL A 81 18.42 -37.53 6.59
N ASP A 82 19.25 -38.58 6.52
CA ASP A 82 20.64 -38.53 6.98
C ASP A 82 21.49 -37.58 6.12
N GLY A 83 21.26 -37.56 4.80
CA GLY A 83 21.94 -36.65 3.89
C GLY A 83 21.57 -35.18 4.14
N LEU A 84 20.28 -34.89 4.36
CA LEU A 84 19.82 -33.55 4.74
C LEU A 84 20.46 -33.08 6.06
N MET A 85 20.45 -33.95 7.08
CA MET A 85 21.04 -33.66 8.38
C MET A 85 22.53 -33.34 8.26
N LYS A 86 23.27 -34.19 7.54
CA LYS A 86 24.70 -34.00 7.27
C LYS A 86 24.95 -32.66 6.56
N MET A 87 24.12 -32.31 5.58
CA MET A 87 24.31 -31.10 4.79
C MET A 87 23.98 -29.83 5.59
N LEU A 88 22.93 -29.85 6.43
CA LEU A 88 22.62 -28.78 7.38
C LEU A 88 23.79 -28.53 8.33
N ASN A 89 24.25 -29.58 9.01
CA ASN A 89 25.39 -29.51 9.92
C ASN A 89 26.66 -29.00 9.24
N SER A 90 26.99 -29.54 8.06
CA SER A 90 28.18 -29.13 7.30
C SER A 90 28.10 -27.67 6.83
N THR A 91 26.92 -27.19 6.43
CA THR A 91 26.75 -25.82 5.92
C THR A 91 26.77 -24.80 7.06
N LEU A 92 26.23 -25.16 8.22
CA LEU A 92 26.10 -24.29 9.39
C LEU A 92 27.24 -24.45 10.40
N GLY A 93 28.20 -25.35 10.14
CA GLY A 93 29.34 -25.58 11.02
C GLY A 93 28.96 -26.19 12.37
N THR A 94 27.93 -27.04 12.40
CA THR A 94 27.40 -27.67 13.62
C THR A 94 27.52 -29.18 13.59
N GLU A 95 27.29 -29.83 14.73
CA GLU A 95 27.31 -31.29 14.88
C GLU A 95 26.08 -31.75 15.68
N HIS A 96 24.89 -31.27 15.29
CA HIS A 96 23.65 -31.71 15.95
C HIS A 96 23.34 -33.18 15.63
N ASP A 97 22.76 -33.88 16.59
CA ASP A 97 22.20 -35.21 16.41
C ASP A 97 20.78 -35.15 15.84
N LEU A 98 20.39 -36.20 15.12
CA LEU A 98 19.04 -36.32 14.57
C LEU A 98 18.05 -36.69 15.69
N THR A 99 17.19 -35.75 16.08
CA THR A 99 16.10 -35.99 17.03
C THR A 99 14.90 -36.66 16.35
N PRO A 100 13.99 -37.32 17.10
CA PRO A 100 12.77 -37.90 16.53
C PRO A 100 11.88 -36.86 15.83
N SER A 101 11.75 -35.66 16.42
CA SER A 101 10.97 -34.54 15.88
C SER A 101 11.57 -34.01 14.57
N LEU A 102 12.89 -33.77 14.54
CA LEU A 102 13.57 -33.35 13.33
C LEU A 102 13.51 -34.44 12.24
N SER A 103 13.66 -35.72 12.60
CA SER A 103 13.51 -36.84 11.66
C SER A 103 12.11 -36.89 11.03
N SER A 104 11.06 -36.72 11.84
CA SER A 104 9.67 -36.63 11.40
C SER A 104 9.48 -35.47 10.41
N LEU A 105 9.97 -34.28 10.78
CA LEU A 105 9.89 -33.08 9.96
C LEU A 105 10.61 -33.24 8.61
N LEU A 106 11.84 -33.76 8.61
CA LEU A 106 12.61 -33.98 7.38
C LEU A 106 11.95 -35.00 6.46
N LYS A 107 11.34 -36.08 7.00
CA LYS A 107 10.53 -37.02 6.21
C LYS A 107 9.33 -36.34 5.57
N SER A 108 8.67 -35.43 6.29
CA SER A 108 7.55 -34.63 5.78
C SER A 108 8.00 -33.68 4.66
N TYR A 109 9.17 -33.06 4.76
CA TYR A 109 9.71 -32.22 3.68
C TYR A 109 10.09 -33.03 2.43
N ILE A 110 10.64 -34.23 2.60
CA ILE A 110 10.89 -35.14 1.48
C ILE A 110 9.59 -35.54 0.78
N SER A 111 8.53 -35.86 1.54
CA SER A 111 7.24 -36.25 0.95
C SER A 111 6.52 -35.09 0.25
N LYS A 112 6.79 -33.85 0.67
CA LYS A 112 6.33 -32.63 -0.02
C LYS A 112 7.20 -32.24 -1.22
N GLU A 113 8.18 -33.07 -1.58
CA GLU A 113 9.09 -32.85 -2.71
C GLU A 113 9.92 -31.55 -2.59
N TYR A 114 10.21 -31.12 -1.35
CA TYR A 114 11.04 -29.94 -1.14
C TYR A 114 12.48 -30.19 -1.60
N ASP A 115 13.12 -29.16 -2.14
CA ASP A 115 14.56 -29.14 -2.38
C ASP A 115 15.33 -28.73 -1.12
N PHE A 116 16.65 -28.91 -1.15
CA PHE A 116 17.50 -28.58 -0.02
C PHE A 116 17.44 -27.10 0.34
N GLY A 117 17.34 -26.20 -0.64
CA GLY A 117 17.20 -24.77 -0.40
C GLY A 117 15.97 -24.45 0.45
N THR A 118 14.84 -25.11 0.17
CA THR A 118 13.59 -24.91 0.92
C THR A 118 13.74 -25.42 2.35
N VAL A 119 14.28 -26.63 2.52
CA VAL A 119 14.57 -27.19 3.86
C VAL A 119 15.52 -26.28 4.63
N TYR A 120 16.57 -25.82 3.97
CA TYR A 120 17.58 -24.94 4.52
C TYR A 120 16.99 -23.59 4.96
N GLY A 121 16.16 -22.96 4.12
CA GLY A 121 15.50 -21.69 4.44
C GLY A 121 14.53 -21.80 5.62
N TYR A 122 13.86 -22.94 5.81
CA TYR A 122 12.97 -23.16 6.95
C TYR A 122 13.73 -23.42 8.26
N LEU A 123 14.84 -24.16 8.21
CA LEU A 123 15.55 -24.61 9.41
C LEU A 123 16.68 -23.68 9.84
N ARG A 124 17.39 -23.04 8.90
CA ARG A 124 18.51 -22.12 9.20
C ARG A 124 18.14 -21.04 10.23
N PRO A 125 16.98 -20.36 10.13
CA PRO A 125 16.58 -19.35 11.11
C PRO A 125 16.54 -19.86 12.56
N ILE A 126 16.17 -21.12 12.74
CA ILE A 126 15.93 -21.69 14.07
C ILE A 126 17.05 -22.57 14.59
N TRP A 127 17.94 -23.00 13.69
CA TRP A 127 18.98 -24.01 13.92
C TRP A 127 19.82 -23.82 15.17
N PHE A 128 20.25 -22.58 15.45
CA PHE A 128 21.15 -22.30 16.58
C PHE A 128 20.44 -22.07 17.92
N ASP A 129 19.16 -21.67 17.90
CA ASP A 129 18.48 -21.23 19.13
C ASP A 129 17.29 -22.11 19.54
N CYS A 130 16.83 -23.04 18.69
CA CYS A 130 15.71 -23.91 19.03
C CYS A 130 16.16 -25.24 19.64
N ASP A 131 15.34 -25.78 20.55
CA ASP A 131 15.41 -27.19 20.89
C ASP A 131 14.93 -28.01 19.68
N LEU A 132 15.83 -28.77 19.07
CA LEU A 132 15.51 -29.62 17.91
C LEU A 132 14.53 -30.75 18.26
N ASN A 133 14.23 -31.00 19.54
CA ASN A 133 13.17 -31.90 19.95
C ASN A 133 11.76 -31.34 19.71
N ASP A 134 11.61 -30.01 19.64
CA ASP A 134 10.29 -29.34 19.49
C ASP A 134 10.18 -28.54 18.18
N VAL A 135 11.11 -28.76 17.25
CA VAL A 135 11.24 -27.99 16.00
C VAL A 135 9.98 -28.05 15.13
N GLU A 136 9.38 -29.24 14.99
CA GLU A 136 8.17 -29.45 14.19
C GLU A 136 6.98 -28.65 14.75
N ASP A 137 6.77 -28.71 16.06
CA ASP A 137 5.66 -28.02 16.73
C ASP A 137 5.85 -26.51 16.77
N SER A 138 7.10 -26.04 16.89
CA SER A 138 7.45 -24.61 16.83
C SER A 138 7.10 -23.99 15.47
N LEU A 139 7.46 -24.68 14.38
CA LEU A 139 7.16 -24.24 13.01
C LEU A 139 5.63 -24.26 12.77
N ARG A 140 4.94 -25.33 13.17
CA ARG A 140 3.47 -25.42 13.07
C ARG A 140 2.76 -24.30 13.82
N THR A 141 3.24 -23.96 15.02
CA THR A 141 2.69 -22.86 15.83
C THR A 141 2.85 -21.52 15.12
N SER A 142 4.02 -21.28 14.51
CA SER A 142 4.32 -20.05 13.78
C SER A 142 3.46 -19.91 12.52
N GLU A 143 3.31 -21.01 11.76
CA GLU A 143 2.44 -21.08 10.58
C GLU A 143 0.96 -20.83 10.95
N ALA A 144 0.45 -21.52 11.97
CA ALA A 144 -0.93 -21.36 12.43
C ALA A 144 -1.24 -19.92 12.84
N LYS A 145 -0.29 -19.27 13.52
CA LYS A 145 -0.42 -17.88 13.95
C LYS A 145 -0.35 -16.89 12.79
N ASP A 146 0.46 -17.13 11.75
CA ASP A 146 0.44 -16.31 10.53
C ASP A 146 -0.92 -16.42 9.82
N LEU A 147 -1.46 -17.64 9.72
CA LEU A 147 -2.79 -17.87 9.13
C LEU A 147 -3.89 -17.16 9.92
N GLU A 148 -3.83 -17.17 11.25
CA GLU A 148 -4.75 -16.43 12.12
C GLU A 148 -4.65 -14.92 11.87
N ILE A 149 -3.44 -14.34 11.86
CA ILE A 149 -3.21 -12.92 11.57
C ILE A 149 -3.81 -12.53 10.21
N ARG A 150 -3.63 -13.35 9.17
CA ARG A 150 -4.16 -13.06 7.83
C ARG A 150 -5.68 -13.19 7.75
N ARG A 151 -6.29 -14.11 8.51
CA ARG A 151 -7.75 -14.22 8.63
C ARG A 151 -8.35 -13.01 9.34
N GLU A 152 -7.70 -12.53 10.40
CA GLU A 152 -8.12 -11.31 11.11
C GLU A 152 -7.85 -10.02 10.30
N ALA A 153 -6.91 -10.06 9.36
CA ALA A 153 -6.56 -8.93 8.52
C ALA A 153 -7.61 -8.61 7.44
N LEU A 154 -8.41 -9.60 7.03
CA LEU A 154 -9.39 -9.47 5.94
C LEU A 154 -10.72 -10.13 6.35
N VAL A 155 -11.74 -9.30 6.60
CA VAL A 155 -13.08 -9.74 7.01
C VAL A 155 -14.12 -9.16 6.05
N ASP A 156 -15.01 -9.99 5.52
CA ASP A 156 -16.08 -9.58 4.57
C ASP A 156 -15.55 -8.70 3.42
N ASN A 157 -14.43 -9.13 2.81
CA ASN A 157 -13.72 -8.43 1.73
C ASN A 157 -13.24 -7.00 2.09
N GLN A 158 -13.02 -6.73 3.38
CA GLN A 158 -12.52 -5.46 3.89
C GLN A 158 -11.27 -5.69 4.75
N ILE A 159 -10.25 -4.87 4.54
CA ILE A 159 -8.99 -4.94 5.29
C ILE A 159 -9.17 -4.23 6.62
N THR A 160 -8.91 -4.95 7.71
CA THR A 160 -9.04 -4.44 9.08
C THR A 160 -7.94 -3.42 9.43
N GLU A 161 -8.09 -2.67 10.53
CA GLU A 161 -7.04 -1.75 11.00
C GLU A 161 -5.70 -2.46 11.24
N LYS A 162 -5.76 -3.66 11.83
CA LYS A 162 -4.59 -4.52 11.98
C LYS A 162 -4.08 -4.98 10.61
N GLY A 163 -4.99 -5.35 9.71
CA GLY A 163 -4.70 -5.76 8.35
C GLY A 163 -3.91 -4.72 7.54
N LEU A 164 -4.12 -3.42 7.80
CA LEU A 164 -3.36 -2.35 7.14
C LEU A 164 -1.86 -2.39 7.47
N ARG A 165 -1.47 -3.04 8.56
CA ARG A 165 -0.08 -3.20 9.00
C ARG A 165 0.42 -4.63 8.85
N THR A 166 -0.28 -5.47 8.10
CA THR A 166 0.15 -6.85 7.85
C THR A 166 1.48 -6.86 7.10
N ALA A 167 2.37 -7.75 7.55
CA ALA A 167 3.64 -8.05 6.92
C ALA A 167 3.43 -8.72 5.54
N PRO A 168 4.45 -8.74 4.67
CA PRO A 168 4.39 -9.51 3.43
C PRO A 168 4.00 -10.97 3.69
N ARG A 169 3.42 -11.64 2.68
CA ARG A 169 3.13 -13.08 2.76
C ARG A 169 4.36 -13.94 2.70
N ARG A 170 5.29 -13.56 1.84
CA ARG A 170 6.51 -14.29 1.55
C ARG A 170 7.65 -13.32 1.40
N VAL A 171 8.86 -13.81 1.62
CA VAL A 171 10.11 -13.09 1.41
C VAL A 171 11.08 -14.00 0.69
N TRP A 172 11.94 -13.43 -0.13
CA TRP A 172 13.06 -14.15 -0.73
C TRP A 172 14.22 -14.22 0.26
N ASP A 173 14.46 -15.39 0.80
CA ASP A 173 15.68 -15.70 1.55
C ASP A 173 16.85 -15.85 0.57
N LEU A 174 17.73 -14.86 0.57
CA LEU A 174 18.90 -14.81 -0.31
C LEU A 174 19.95 -15.83 0.10
N PHE A 175 19.97 -16.31 1.33
CA PHE A 175 20.96 -17.29 1.79
C PHE A 175 20.60 -18.68 1.27
N SER A 176 19.32 -19.05 1.30
CA SER A 176 18.81 -20.31 0.75
C SER A 176 18.47 -20.27 -0.74
N ASN A 177 18.35 -19.08 -1.33
CA ASN A 177 17.81 -18.83 -2.67
C ASN A 177 16.37 -19.33 -2.85
N ARG A 178 15.53 -19.17 -1.83
CA ARG A 178 14.12 -19.58 -1.87
C ARG A 178 13.20 -18.50 -1.33
N VAL A 179 12.02 -18.42 -1.91
CA VAL A 179 10.91 -17.66 -1.36
C VAL A 179 10.29 -18.48 -0.24
N VAL A 180 10.36 -17.95 0.97
CA VAL A 180 9.83 -18.57 2.19
C VAL A 180 8.68 -17.74 2.76
N PRO A 181 7.74 -18.35 3.51
CA PRO A 181 6.70 -17.60 4.21
C PRO A 181 7.31 -16.61 5.22
N TRP A 182 6.62 -15.48 5.45
CA TRP A 182 7.07 -14.46 6.40
C TRP A 182 7.31 -15.01 7.81
N TRP A 183 6.49 -15.96 8.27
CA TRP A 183 6.62 -16.56 9.59
C TRP A 183 7.89 -17.38 9.80
N VAL A 184 8.67 -17.64 8.74
CA VAL A 184 9.99 -18.28 8.82
C VAL A 184 11.11 -17.24 8.98
N ALA A 185 10.91 -16.03 8.47
CA ALA A 185 11.96 -15.01 8.42
C ALA A 185 12.35 -14.52 9.83
N LEU A 186 13.64 -14.19 10.00
CA LEU A 186 14.18 -13.69 11.28
C LEU A 186 13.98 -12.19 11.50
N HIS A 187 13.85 -11.43 10.42
CA HIS A 187 13.69 -9.98 10.49
C HIS A 187 13.09 -9.49 9.18
N THR A 188 12.74 -8.21 9.16
CA THR A 188 12.12 -7.57 8.00
C THR A 188 13.03 -7.60 6.76
N PRO A 189 12.45 -7.82 5.56
CA PRO A 189 13.22 -7.92 4.33
C PRO A 189 13.62 -6.55 3.80
N TRP A 190 14.70 -6.50 3.02
CA TRP A 190 15.02 -5.35 2.18
C TRP A 190 14.05 -5.29 1.00
N GLY A 191 13.60 -4.09 0.63
CA GLY A 191 12.74 -3.91 -0.53
C GLY A 191 13.55 -3.92 -1.83
N ILE A 192 13.04 -4.58 -2.86
CA ILE A 192 13.50 -4.37 -4.24
C ILE A 192 12.41 -3.65 -5.00
N SER A 193 12.77 -2.55 -5.64
CA SER A 193 11.86 -1.73 -6.43
C SER A 193 12.50 -1.44 -7.79
N HIS A 194 11.71 -1.48 -8.85
CA HIS A 194 12.28 -1.40 -10.20
C HIS A 194 11.34 -0.78 -11.23
N ALA A 195 11.94 -0.20 -12.27
CA ALA A 195 11.20 0.21 -13.45
C ALA A 195 10.65 -1.03 -14.18
N TRP A 196 9.53 -0.87 -14.86
CA TRP A 196 8.94 -1.91 -15.69
C TRP A 196 9.37 -1.73 -17.13
N LEU A 197 9.71 -2.82 -17.81
CA LEU A 197 9.95 -2.80 -19.25
C LEU A 197 8.67 -3.10 -20.03
N ASP A 198 8.66 -2.88 -21.33
CA ASP A 198 7.53 -3.35 -22.15
C ASP A 198 7.40 -4.88 -22.09
N ILE A 199 6.19 -5.43 -22.23
CA ILE A 199 5.94 -6.89 -22.23
C ILE A 199 6.80 -7.57 -23.31
N SER A 200 7.01 -6.92 -24.46
CA SER A 200 7.88 -7.42 -25.54
C SER A 200 9.36 -7.52 -25.18
N ARG A 201 9.78 -6.98 -24.03
CA ARG A 201 11.16 -6.98 -23.53
C ARG A 201 11.29 -7.75 -22.22
N ARG A 202 10.26 -8.52 -21.87
CA ARG A 202 10.23 -9.37 -20.68
C ARG A 202 10.10 -10.83 -21.11
N LYS A 203 10.66 -11.71 -20.29
CA LYS A 203 10.45 -13.15 -20.35
C LYS A 203 9.86 -13.64 -19.04
N ASN A 204 9.02 -14.66 -19.13
CA ASN A 204 8.49 -15.37 -17.98
C ASN A 204 9.40 -16.55 -17.66
N VAL A 205 10.00 -16.54 -16.48
CA VAL A 205 10.92 -17.60 -16.03
C VAL A 205 10.25 -18.45 -14.98
N LEU A 206 10.12 -19.75 -15.25
CA LEU A 206 9.76 -20.72 -14.21
C LEU A 206 11.04 -21.08 -13.44
N THR A 207 11.05 -20.91 -12.12
CA THR A 207 12.27 -21.00 -11.32
C THR A 207 12.03 -21.78 -10.02
N PRO A 208 13.03 -22.54 -9.53
CA PRO A 208 12.95 -23.16 -8.21
C PRO A 208 12.90 -22.14 -7.07
N ILE A 209 13.30 -20.89 -7.31
CA ILE A 209 13.32 -19.83 -6.28
C ILE A 209 11.95 -19.64 -5.64
N ASN A 210 10.85 -19.66 -6.41
CA ASN A 210 9.48 -19.60 -5.90
C ASN A 210 8.78 -20.98 -5.92
N GLY A 211 9.55 -22.08 -5.87
CA GLY A 211 9.01 -23.44 -5.90
C GLY A 211 8.35 -23.83 -7.24
N HIS A 212 8.66 -23.12 -8.34
CA HIS A 212 7.97 -23.26 -9.62
C HIS A 212 6.45 -23.05 -9.51
N GLU A 213 6.00 -22.24 -8.53
CA GLU A 213 4.57 -22.01 -8.32
C GLU A 213 3.97 -21.09 -9.37
N TRP A 214 4.70 -20.09 -9.88
CA TRP A 214 4.25 -19.22 -10.96
C TRP A 214 5.41 -18.73 -11.83
N PRO A 215 5.16 -18.38 -13.09
CA PRO A 215 6.16 -17.73 -13.93
C PRO A 215 6.54 -16.34 -13.38
N VAL A 216 7.83 -16.04 -13.36
CA VAL A 216 8.37 -14.76 -12.87
C VAL A 216 8.69 -13.86 -14.06
N PRO A 217 7.96 -12.75 -14.26
CA PRO A 217 8.23 -11.81 -15.35
C PRO A 217 9.47 -10.96 -15.03
N ILE A 218 10.54 -11.13 -15.80
CA ILE A 218 11.78 -10.35 -15.68
C ILE A 218 12.24 -9.83 -17.05
N PRO A 219 13.10 -8.79 -17.13
CA PRO A 219 13.72 -8.41 -18.39
C PRO A 219 14.41 -9.59 -19.09
N GLU A 220 14.39 -9.60 -20.43
CA GLU A 220 15.05 -10.66 -21.22
C GLU A 220 16.54 -10.79 -20.91
N ASP A 221 17.19 -9.66 -20.66
CA ASP A 221 18.61 -9.51 -20.33
C ASP A 221 18.90 -9.59 -18.82
N ALA A 222 17.89 -9.87 -17.98
CA ALA A 222 18.07 -10.03 -16.53
C ALA A 222 18.24 -11.50 -16.11
N ASN A 223 18.88 -11.67 -14.96
CA ASN A 223 19.06 -12.95 -14.29
C ASN A 223 18.90 -12.77 -12.76
N LEU A 224 18.07 -13.61 -12.14
CA LEU A 224 17.79 -13.57 -10.70
C LEU A 224 19.04 -13.87 -9.86
N ASP A 225 19.96 -14.71 -10.32
CA ASP A 225 21.21 -14.98 -9.60
C ASP A 225 22.11 -13.74 -9.52
N LEU A 226 22.14 -12.89 -10.56
CA LEU A 226 22.89 -11.63 -10.54
C LEU A 226 22.29 -10.65 -9.52
N ILE A 227 20.96 -10.54 -9.49
CA ILE A 227 20.24 -9.71 -8.53
C ILE A 227 20.51 -10.21 -7.10
N ARG A 228 20.49 -11.53 -6.89
CA ARG A 228 20.79 -12.16 -5.60
C ARG A 228 22.20 -11.80 -5.13
N ILE A 229 23.21 -11.95 -6.00
CA ILE A 229 24.61 -11.63 -5.67
C ILE A 229 24.75 -10.14 -5.30
N GLU A 230 24.10 -9.25 -6.04
CA GLU A 230 24.11 -7.82 -5.73
C GLU A 230 23.48 -7.52 -4.37
N MET A 231 22.31 -8.09 -4.08
CA MET A 231 21.64 -7.92 -2.78
C MET A 231 22.47 -8.47 -1.62
N LEU A 232 23.13 -9.62 -1.80
CA LEU A 232 24.05 -10.20 -0.80
C LEU A 232 25.26 -9.29 -0.54
N ASN A 233 25.86 -8.72 -1.60
CA ASN A 233 26.96 -7.77 -1.49
C ASN A 233 26.56 -6.47 -0.79
N LEU A 234 25.31 -6.05 -0.94
CA LEU A 234 24.76 -4.91 -0.19
C LEU A 234 24.43 -5.25 1.27
N GLY A 235 24.44 -6.53 1.64
CA GLY A 235 24.26 -7.01 3.02
C GLY A 235 22.87 -7.52 3.34
N ALA A 236 22.00 -7.72 2.35
CA ALA A 236 20.67 -8.25 2.57
C ALA A 236 20.70 -9.77 2.82
N GLU A 237 19.92 -10.22 3.81
CA GLU A 237 19.62 -11.65 4.04
C GLU A 237 18.27 -12.04 3.44
N TYR A 238 17.23 -11.25 3.75
CA TYR A 238 15.92 -11.38 3.14
C TYR A 238 15.66 -10.18 2.23
N ALA A 239 15.07 -10.44 1.07
CA ALA A 239 14.58 -9.43 0.17
C ALA A 239 13.10 -9.64 -0.12
N TRP A 240 12.41 -8.60 -0.55
CA TRP A 240 11.07 -8.71 -1.10
C TRP A 240 11.09 -8.14 -2.51
N LEU A 241 10.68 -8.98 -3.46
CA LEU A 241 10.56 -8.65 -4.87
C LEU A 241 9.15 -9.04 -5.30
N ASP A 242 8.36 -8.09 -5.77
CA ASP A 242 6.95 -8.27 -6.16
C ASP A 242 6.74 -9.49 -7.06
N VAL A 243 7.54 -9.63 -8.12
CA VAL A 243 7.42 -10.72 -9.11
C VAL A 243 7.77 -12.11 -8.53
N LEU A 244 8.52 -12.17 -7.43
CA LEU A 244 8.88 -13.42 -6.74
C LEU A 244 8.02 -13.72 -5.52
N CYS A 245 7.63 -12.70 -4.76
CA CYS A 245 6.97 -12.87 -3.46
C CYS A 245 5.44 -12.83 -3.57
N LEU A 246 4.89 -12.18 -4.61
CA LEU A 246 3.47 -12.21 -4.93
C LEU A 246 3.19 -13.24 -6.01
N ARG A 247 2.07 -13.97 -5.86
CA ARG A 247 1.62 -14.93 -6.85
C ARG A 247 1.30 -14.20 -8.16
N GLN A 248 1.94 -14.61 -9.26
CA GLN A 248 1.72 -14.07 -10.59
C GLN A 248 0.73 -14.93 -11.38
N GLU A 249 0.19 -14.36 -12.46
CA GLU A 249 -0.72 -15.04 -13.37
C GLU A 249 -0.07 -16.24 -14.08
N GLY A 250 -0.84 -17.32 -14.26
CA GLY A 250 -0.46 -18.47 -15.08
C GLY A 250 0.35 -19.53 -14.33
N GLY A 251 0.29 -19.52 -13.01
CA GLY A 251 0.95 -20.49 -12.14
C GLY A 251 0.08 -21.66 -11.67
N LYS A 252 0.69 -22.54 -10.87
CA LYS A 252 -0.04 -23.48 -10.00
C LYS A 252 -0.84 -22.71 -8.96
N ASN A 253 -2.00 -23.25 -8.60
CA ASN A 253 -2.91 -22.66 -7.61
C ASN A 253 -3.32 -21.21 -7.95
N GLU A 254 -3.55 -20.93 -9.23
CA GLU A 254 -4.02 -19.64 -9.75
C GLU A 254 -5.32 -19.18 -9.05
N ASP A 255 -6.16 -20.12 -8.63
CA ASP A 255 -7.38 -19.89 -7.86
C ASP A 255 -7.14 -19.16 -6.52
N LEU A 256 -5.95 -19.31 -5.93
CA LEU A 256 -5.58 -18.60 -4.70
C LEU A 256 -5.17 -17.14 -4.94
N ARG A 257 -4.78 -16.78 -6.17
CA ARG A 257 -4.18 -15.46 -6.47
C ARG A 257 -5.11 -14.32 -6.08
N ALA A 258 -6.38 -14.41 -6.47
CA ALA A 258 -7.36 -13.37 -6.15
C ALA A 258 -7.50 -13.17 -4.63
N GLY A 259 -7.62 -14.26 -3.87
CA GLY A 259 -7.76 -14.20 -2.40
C GLY A 259 -6.50 -13.67 -1.70
N GLU A 260 -5.31 -14.00 -2.19
CA GLU A 260 -4.06 -13.42 -1.68
C GLU A 260 -3.96 -11.93 -1.99
N TRP A 261 -4.25 -11.54 -3.24
CA TRP A 261 -4.12 -10.16 -3.71
C TRP A 261 -5.06 -9.18 -3.02
N MET A 262 -6.22 -9.64 -2.56
CA MET A 262 -7.17 -8.82 -1.78
C MET A 262 -6.53 -8.15 -0.57
N LEU A 263 -5.58 -8.83 0.10
CA LEU A 263 -4.85 -8.30 1.25
C LEU A 263 -3.45 -7.82 0.85
N ASP A 264 -2.74 -8.61 0.05
CA ASP A 264 -1.32 -8.43 -0.17
C ASP A 264 -1.06 -7.20 -1.06
N VAL A 265 -1.87 -6.95 -2.11
CA VAL A 265 -1.68 -5.80 -3.03
C VAL A 265 -1.89 -4.45 -2.33
N PRO A 266 -2.98 -4.22 -1.56
CA PRO A 266 -3.17 -2.97 -0.81
C PRO A 266 -2.17 -2.74 0.35
N THR A 267 -1.34 -3.73 0.67
CA THR A 267 -0.35 -3.67 1.76
C THR A 267 1.10 -3.71 1.26
N ILE A 268 1.36 -3.81 -0.06
CA ILE A 268 2.72 -3.87 -0.65
C ILE A 268 3.64 -2.77 -0.12
N GLY A 269 3.14 -1.53 -0.07
CA GLY A 269 3.93 -0.38 0.39
C GLY A 269 4.52 -0.56 1.80
N ASN A 270 3.96 -1.46 2.63
CA ASN A 270 4.49 -1.75 3.96
C ASN A 270 5.95 -2.20 3.89
N VAL A 271 6.28 -3.08 2.95
CA VAL A 271 7.62 -3.69 2.81
C VAL A 271 8.75 -2.65 2.70
N TYR A 272 8.47 -1.49 2.14
CA TYR A 272 9.46 -0.48 1.78
C TYR A 272 9.79 0.51 2.92
N ILE A 273 9.34 0.24 4.14
CA ILE A 273 9.34 1.21 5.25
C ILE A 273 10.50 1.02 6.22
N LEU A 274 10.75 -0.23 6.63
CA LEU A 274 11.56 -0.53 7.81
C LEU A 274 13.04 -0.67 7.47
N GLU A 275 13.34 -1.31 6.36
CA GLU A 275 14.71 -1.63 5.94
C GLU A 275 15.11 -0.88 4.66
N ASN A 276 16.34 -1.14 4.20
CA ASN A 276 16.87 -0.53 2.98
C ASN A 276 16.09 -0.99 1.74
N VAL A 277 15.93 -0.08 0.77
CA VAL A 277 15.29 -0.36 -0.52
C VAL A 277 16.29 -0.16 -1.66
N VAL A 278 16.43 -1.17 -2.52
CA VAL A 278 17.31 -1.13 -3.70
C VAL A 278 16.47 -0.82 -4.94
N TYR A 279 16.78 0.29 -5.61
CA TYR A 279 16.03 0.78 -6.77
C TYR A 279 16.76 0.54 -8.09
N TYR A 280 16.14 -0.22 -8.99
CA TYR A 280 16.63 -0.44 -10.35
C TYR A 280 15.88 0.46 -11.35
N PHE A 281 16.43 1.64 -11.63
CA PHE A 281 15.79 2.65 -12.48
C PHE A 281 15.70 2.28 -13.97
N ASN A 282 16.59 1.40 -14.47
CA ASN A 282 16.60 0.95 -15.87
C ASN A 282 15.84 -0.37 -16.11
N GLY A 283 15.22 -0.92 -15.06
CA GLY A 283 14.57 -2.23 -15.06
C GLY A 283 15.28 -3.21 -14.15
N LEU A 284 14.52 -4.16 -13.61
CA LEU A 284 14.98 -5.13 -12.61
C LEU A 284 16.31 -5.80 -12.98
N GLY A 285 17.32 -5.68 -12.12
CA GLY A 285 18.64 -6.30 -12.30
C GLY A 285 19.52 -5.70 -13.42
N ARG A 286 19.03 -4.69 -14.14
CA ARG A 286 19.76 -4.08 -15.25
C ARG A 286 20.72 -2.99 -14.75
N PRO A 287 21.86 -2.78 -15.43
CA PRO A 287 22.76 -1.68 -15.11
C PRO A 287 22.06 -0.33 -15.26
N LEU A 288 22.39 0.61 -14.39
CA LEU A 288 22.02 2.01 -14.53
C LEU A 288 22.83 2.63 -15.69
N GLU A 289 22.13 3.15 -16.70
CA GLU A 289 22.76 3.71 -17.92
C GLU A 289 22.17 5.08 -18.27
N ARG A 290 22.97 5.95 -18.91
CA ARG A 290 22.61 7.33 -19.28
C ARG A 290 21.42 7.46 -20.23
N GLY A 291 20.99 6.37 -20.87
CA GLY A 291 19.76 6.30 -21.69
C GLY A 291 18.47 6.17 -20.87
N PHE A 292 18.54 6.30 -19.54
CA PHE A 292 17.38 6.35 -18.66
C PHE A 292 16.59 7.64 -18.89
N ASP A 293 15.44 7.53 -19.54
CA ASP A 293 14.47 8.61 -19.64
C ASP A 293 13.61 8.64 -18.36
N SER A 294 13.89 9.61 -17.49
CA SER A 294 13.19 9.76 -16.21
C SER A 294 11.72 10.14 -16.35
N ASP A 295 11.31 10.65 -17.52
CA ASP A 295 9.96 11.14 -17.79
C ASP A 295 9.16 10.23 -18.72
N SER A 296 9.77 9.16 -19.24
CA SER A 296 9.10 8.08 -19.95
C SER A 296 7.97 7.48 -19.11
N ASP A 297 6.87 7.09 -19.76
CA ASP A 297 5.76 6.37 -19.13
C ASP A 297 6.17 5.07 -18.41
N ARG A 298 7.33 4.51 -18.75
CA ARG A 298 7.90 3.29 -18.14
C ARG A 298 8.96 3.59 -17.07
N SER A 299 9.30 4.86 -16.87
CA SER A 299 10.20 5.31 -15.80
C SER A 299 9.65 4.91 -14.43
N TRP A 300 10.57 4.55 -13.53
CA TRP A 300 10.24 4.34 -12.13
C TRP A 300 9.51 5.53 -11.51
N PHE A 301 9.87 6.77 -11.89
CA PHE A 301 9.26 7.99 -11.36
C PHE A 301 7.83 8.23 -11.84
N LYS A 302 7.43 7.57 -12.94
CA LYS A 302 6.15 7.78 -13.60
C LYS A 302 5.15 6.66 -13.30
N ARG A 303 5.54 5.51 -12.77
CA ARG A 303 4.57 4.46 -12.41
C ARG A 303 3.73 4.83 -11.20
N THR A 304 2.46 4.44 -11.20
CA THR A 304 1.54 4.65 -10.07
C THR A 304 2.00 3.91 -8.80
N TRP A 305 2.30 2.60 -8.91
CA TRP A 305 2.63 1.75 -7.76
C TRP A 305 3.90 2.16 -7.01
N THR A 306 4.91 2.65 -7.74
CA THR A 306 6.20 3.06 -7.17
C THR A 306 6.10 4.25 -6.21
N LEU A 307 4.95 4.94 -6.18
CA LEU A 307 4.70 6.02 -5.21
C LEU A 307 4.74 5.47 -3.78
N GLN A 308 4.15 4.29 -3.56
CA GLN A 308 4.10 3.60 -2.27
C GLN A 308 5.44 2.97 -1.89
N GLU A 309 6.30 2.76 -2.89
CA GLU A 309 7.61 2.13 -2.72
C GLU A 309 8.69 3.15 -2.37
N THR A 310 8.36 4.44 -2.23
CA THR A 310 9.32 5.51 -1.90
C THR A 310 9.78 5.41 -0.44
N SER A 311 11.10 5.27 -0.21
CA SER A 311 11.70 5.09 1.12
C SER A 311 12.76 6.13 1.46
N ASN A 312 12.89 6.44 2.75
CA ASN A 312 13.99 7.26 3.27
C ASN A 312 15.33 6.50 3.33
N ASN A 313 15.29 5.17 3.44
CA ASN A 313 16.46 4.32 3.49
C ASN A 313 16.58 3.57 2.16
N TRP A 314 17.53 4.00 1.31
CA TRP A 314 17.58 3.52 -0.05
C TRP A 314 18.98 3.48 -0.65
N THR A 315 19.15 2.66 -1.68
CA THR A 315 20.37 2.51 -2.48
C THR A 315 20.03 2.33 -3.97
N ILE A 316 20.96 2.69 -4.86
CA ILE A 316 20.83 2.48 -6.31
C ILE A 316 21.23 1.04 -6.64
N GLY A 317 20.35 0.29 -7.31
CA GLY A 317 20.68 -1.01 -7.90
C GLY A 317 21.23 -0.87 -9.32
N GLY A 318 22.03 -1.83 -9.74
CA GLY A 318 22.68 -1.84 -11.04
C GLY A 318 23.79 -0.79 -11.19
N ASP A 319 24.38 -0.33 -10.09
CA ASP A 319 25.40 0.72 -10.11
C ASP A 319 26.72 0.24 -10.77
N LYS A 320 27.18 1.00 -11.75
CA LYS A 320 28.45 0.76 -12.46
C LYS A 320 29.62 1.61 -11.95
N GLY A 321 29.38 2.49 -10.98
CA GLY A 321 30.36 3.48 -10.51
C GLY A 321 30.40 4.77 -11.34
N ASP A 322 29.35 5.10 -12.11
CA ASP A 322 29.24 6.41 -12.79
C ASP A 322 28.71 7.45 -11.78
N GLU A 323 29.62 8.10 -11.06
CA GLU A 323 29.28 9.06 -9.99
C GLU A 323 28.38 10.21 -10.48
N MET A 324 28.60 10.70 -11.71
CA MET A 324 27.80 11.78 -12.28
C MET A 324 26.35 11.36 -12.49
N LEU A 325 26.13 10.17 -13.08
CA LEU A 325 24.79 9.62 -13.30
C LEU A 325 24.10 9.30 -11.97
N ASN A 326 24.85 8.73 -11.02
CA ASN A 326 24.33 8.43 -9.68
C ASN A 326 23.86 9.70 -8.95
N ASP A 327 24.59 10.81 -9.07
CA ASP A 327 24.20 12.08 -8.46
C ASP A 327 22.97 12.72 -9.15
N GLU A 328 22.83 12.56 -10.46
CA GLU A 328 21.63 12.98 -11.20
C GLU A 328 20.38 12.23 -10.72
N VAL A 329 20.45 10.89 -10.68
CA VAL A 329 19.37 10.03 -10.18
C VAL A 329 19.05 10.35 -8.72
N ARG A 330 20.07 10.56 -7.89
CA ARG A 330 19.90 10.92 -6.48
C ARG A 330 19.20 12.27 -6.31
N LYS A 331 19.49 13.28 -7.14
CA LYS A 331 18.78 14.56 -7.13
C LYS A 331 17.31 14.38 -7.51
N ARG A 332 17.02 13.60 -8.56
CA ARG A 332 15.64 13.30 -8.99
C ARG A 332 14.87 12.56 -7.91
N PHE A 333 15.47 11.53 -7.30
CA PHE A 333 14.85 10.76 -6.21
C PHE A 333 14.60 11.62 -4.96
N LYS A 334 15.55 12.50 -4.59
CA LYS A 334 15.34 13.46 -3.50
C LYS A 334 14.17 14.40 -3.77
N SER A 335 13.97 14.86 -5.01
CA SER A 335 12.80 15.65 -5.38
C SER A 335 11.50 14.85 -5.17
N GLN A 336 11.48 13.58 -5.59
CA GLN A 336 10.34 12.69 -5.37
C GLN A 336 10.06 12.51 -3.87
N LEU A 337 11.08 12.29 -3.05
CA LEU A 337 10.94 12.19 -1.58
C LEU A 337 10.31 13.44 -0.97
N VAL A 338 10.74 14.64 -1.39
CA VAL A 338 10.16 15.90 -0.91
C VAL A 338 8.69 16.01 -1.29
N SER A 339 8.32 15.63 -2.51
CA SER A 339 6.93 15.63 -2.97
C SER A 339 6.05 14.66 -2.16
N VAL A 340 6.53 13.43 -1.90
CA VAL A 340 5.81 12.44 -1.08
C VAL A 340 5.67 12.93 0.37
N HIS A 341 6.74 13.48 0.95
CA HIS A 341 6.68 14.04 2.31
C HIS A 341 5.70 15.22 2.41
N GLY A 342 5.66 16.08 1.39
CA GLY A 342 4.69 17.17 1.29
C GLY A 342 3.24 16.67 1.23
N ALA A 343 2.98 15.59 0.49
CA ALA A 343 1.65 14.99 0.41
C ALA A 343 1.23 14.22 1.67
N GLY A 344 2.17 13.57 2.35
CA GLY A 344 1.92 12.73 3.52
C GLY A 344 2.01 13.43 4.89
N GLY A 345 2.07 14.76 4.93
CA GLY A 345 2.10 15.56 6.16
C GLY A 345 0.90 15.35 7.09
N ALA A 346 0.89 16.04 8.24
CA ALA A 346 -0.07 15.83 9.34
C ALA A 346 -1.57 15.96 8.96
N MET A 347 -1.88 16.53 7.80
CA MET A 347 -3.21 16.58 7.18
C MET A 347 -3.07 16.15 5.71
N ALA A 348 -2.78 14.87 5.50
CA ALA A 348 -2.62 14.28 4.17
C ALA A 348 -3.93 14.44 3.38
N ASN A 349 -3.94 15.41 2.47
CA ASN A 349 -5.10 15.85 1.71
C ASN A 349 -5.20 15.06 0.39
N VAL A 350 -6.43 14.72 0.01
CA VAL A 350 -6.77 14.05 -1.26
C VAL A 350 -6.12 14.71 -2.48
N THR A 351 -6.20 16.04 -2.61
CA THR A 351 -5.66 16.81 -3.74
C THR A 351 -4.14 16.74 -3.82
N SER A 352 -3.42 16.69 -2.69
CA SER A 352 -1.97 16.51 -2.70
C SER A 352 -1.59 15.17 -3.33
N TRP A 353 -2.27 14.08 -2.96
CA TRP A 353 -2.03 12.76 -3.55
C TRP A 353 -2.50 12.67 -5.00
N LEU A 354 -3.65 13.25 -5.34
CA LEU A 354 -4.13 13.34 -6.73
C LEU A 354 -3.10 14.04 -7.61
N SER A 355 -2.51 15.15 -7.17
CA SER A 355 -1.49 15.88 -7.94
C SER A 355 -0.26 15.03 -8.28
N LEU A 356 0.13 14.10 -7.39
CA LEU A 356 1.23 13.17 -7.63
C LEU A 356 0.82 12.04 -8.58
N LEU A 357 -0.44 11.60 -8.54
CA LEU A 357 -0.96 10.50 -9.36
C LEU A 357 -1.38 10.94 -10.78
N GLN A 358 -1.77 12.20 -10.96
CA GLN A 358 -2.20 12.77 -12.24
C GLN A 358 -1.16 12.57 -13.34
N ASN A 359 0.12 12.82 -13.02
CA ASN A 359 1.23 12.71 -13.97
C ASN A 359 1.85 11.31 -14.04
N ARG A 360 1.22 10.32 -13.41
CA ARG A 360 1.70 8.92 -13.36
C ARG A 360 0.90 8.00 -14.27
N THR A 361 1.54 6.91 -14.66
CA THR A 361 1.05 5.87 -15.56
C THR A 361 0.66 4.61 -14.78
N SER A 362 -0.41 3.98 -15.21
CA SER A 362 -0.86 2.67 -14.74
C SER A 362 -1.39 1.86 -15.91
N GLU A 363 -1.43 0.54 -15.77
CA GLU A 363 -2.04 -0.32 -16.79
C GLU A 363 -3.56 -0.26 -16.70
N LYS A 364 -4.09 -0.15 -15.48
CA LYS A 364 -5.51 0.04 -15.21
C LYS A 364 -5.71 1.30 -14.38
N ASP A 365 -6.81 2.02 -14.61
CA ASP A 365 -7.13 3.21 -13.80
C ASP A 365 -7.41 2.86 -12.33
N VAL A 366 -7.90 1.65 -12.05
CA VAL A 366 -8.12 1.15 -10.68
C VAL A 366 -6.83 1.11 -9.86
N ASP A 367 -5.67 0.94 -10.50
CA ASP A 367 -4.36 0.95 -9.83
C ASP A 367 -4.07 2.30 -9.16
N LYS A 368 -4.51 3.41 -9.78
CA LYS A 368 -4.34 4.76 -9.20
C LYS A 368 -5.20 4.93 -7.95
N VAL A 369 -6.41 4.38 -7.97
CA VAL A 369 -7.28 4.37 -6.79
C VAL A 369 -6.67 3.52 -5.69
N ALA A 370 -6.22 2.31 -6.02
CA ALA A 370 -5.58 1.40 -5.06
C ALA A 370 -4.31 2.01 -4.46
N ALA A 371 -3.49 2.67 -5.27
CA ALA A 371 -2.30 3.35 -4.78
C ALA A 371 -2.62 4.52 -3.86
N MET A 372 -3.71 5.25 -4.12
CA MET A 372 -4.17 6.31 -3.24
C MET A 372 -4.77 5.75 -1.94
N ALA A 373 -5.46 4.61 -2.00
CA ALA A 373 -6.01 3.94 -0.83
C ALA A 373 -4.91 3.62 0.19
N TYR A 374 -3.72 3.25 -0.26
CA TYR A 374 -2.57 3.02 0.62
C TYR A 374 -2.24 4.22 1.53
N PHE A 375 -2.37 5.44 1.00
CA PHE A 375 -2.04 6.68 1.70
C PHE A 375 -3.22 7.32 2.43
N LEU A 376 -4.46 7.09 2.01
CA LEU A 376 -5.62 7.84 2.51
C LEU A 376 -6.61 7.01 3.36
N ALA A 377 -6.59 5.69 3.24
CA ALA A 377 -7.54 4.85 3.97
C ALA A 377 -7.21 4.80 5.46
N ILE A 378 -8.05 5.43 6.28
CA ILE A 378 -7.95 5.45 7.75
C ILE A 378 -9.41 5.50 8.26
N ASN A 379 -9.88 4.60 9.11
CA ASN A 379 -11.19 4.80 9.77
C ASN A 379 -10.99 5.37 11.18
N SER A 380 -11.92 6.25 11.53
CA SER A 380 -12.27 6.49 12.92
C SER A 380 -13.69 7.04 12.99
N THR A 381 -14.70 6.16 13.08
CA THR A 381 -15.94 6.46 13.80
C THR A 381 -16.56 5.17 14.37
N GLN A 382 -17.20 5.32 15.52
CA GLN A 382 -17.54 4.29 16.52
C GLN A 382 -18.82 3.49 16.21
N ALA A 383 -18.86 2.25 16.74
CA ALA A 383 -20.00 1.46 17.24
C ALA A 383 -20.70 0.37 16.36
N HIS A 384 -20.15 -0.84 16.54
CA HIS A 384 -20.80 -2.05 17.11
C HIS A 384 -21.61 -3.00 16.22
N ASN A 385 -21.24 -4.28 16.35
CA ASN A 385 -21.86 -5.58 16.03
C ASN A 385 -22.79 -5.63 14.83
N GLU A 386 -22.26 -6.11 13.71
CA GLU A 386 -23.07 -6.75 12.68
C GLU A 386 -23.14 -8.25 12.93
N THR A 387 -24.37 -8.73 13.18
CA THR A 387 -24.84 -9.94 12.53
C THR A 387 -25.72 -9.47 11.38
N ARG A 388 -25.33 -9.77 10.13
CA ARG A 388 -26.18 -9.62 8.94
C ARG A 388 -26.07 -10.89 8.08
N PRO A 389 -27.08 -11.18 7.24
CA PRO A 389 -27.51 -12.54 6.97
C PRO A 389 -26.63 -13.18 5.92
N THR A 390 -26.26 -14.42 6.21
CA THR A 390 -25.65 -15.38 5.30
C THR A 390 -26.49 -15.47 4.02
N THR A 391 -25.96 -14.99 2.89
CA THR A 391 -26.39 -15.53 1.59
C THR A 391 -25.83 -16.94 1.51
N SER A 392 -26.72 -17.88 1.83
CA SER A 392 -26.55 -19.30 1.57
C SER A 392 -26.31 -19.51 0.08
N THR A 393 -25.12 -19.98 -0.25
CA THR A 393 -24.92 -20.85 -1.42
C THR A 393 -24.27 -22.11 -0.91
N THR A 394 -25.14 -23.06 -0.61
CA THR A 394 -24.85 -24.49 -0.44
C THR A 394 -24.03 -24.96 -1.64
N HIS A 395 -22.80 -25.42 -1.42
CA HIS A 395 -22.24 -26.55 -2.16
C HIS A 395 -21.20 -27.26 -1.30
N ASP A 396 -21.48 -28.55 -1.11
CA ASP A 396 -20.76 -29.56 -0.32
C ASP A 396 -19.24 -29.57 -0.50
N PHE A 397 -18.53 -29.56 0.63
CA PHE A 397 -17.40 -30.47 0.85
C PHE A 397 -17.48 -31.02 2.28
N THR A 398 -17.97 -32.26 2.40
CA THR A 398 -17.96 -33.04 3.65
C THR A 398 -16.83 -34.08 3.64
N LYS A 399 -16.38 -34.35 4.88
CA LYS A 399 -15.48 -35.41 5.40
C LYS A 399 -14.02 -34.96 5.43
N ILE A 400 -13.40 -34.79 6.61
CA ILE A 400 -13.29 -35.76 7.73
C ILE A 400 -13.22 -35.02 9.09
N ASP A 401 -13.85 -35.59 10.12
CA ASP A 401 -13.64 -35.38 11.57
C ASP A 401 -13.80 -36.79 12.23
N PRO A 402 -13.38 -37.12 13.49
CA PRO A 402 -13.48 -36.28 14.69
C PRO A 402 -12.26 -36.27 15.65
N THR A 403 -12.00 -35.12 16.27
CA THR A 403 -12.04 -34.92 17.74
C THR A 403 -11.20 -33.73 18.21
N SER A 404 -11.84 -32.62 18.57
CA SER A 404 -11.50 -31.85 19.79
C SER A 404 -12.58 -30.81 20.10
N ASN A 405 -13.27 -31.01 21.22
CA ASN A 405 -14.14 -30.04 21.86
C ASN A 405 -13.32 -28.84 22.35
N VAL A 406 -13.50 -27.66 21.76
CA VAL A 406 -13.28 -26.39 22.47
C VAL A 406 -14.38 -25.40 22.07
N ASN A 407 -15.15 -25.00 23.07
CA ASN A 407 -16.23 -24.02 22.97
C ASN A 407 -15.69 -22.67 22.46
N SER A 408 -16.15 -22.24 21.27
CA SER A 408 -15.96 -20.86 20.79
C SER A 408 -16.94 -19.93 21.49
N ILE A 409 -16.43 -19.12 22.41
CA ILE A 409 -17.04 -17.83 22.78
C ILE A 409 -15.94 -16.79 22.62
N GLY A 410 -15.85 -16.21 21.42
CA GLY A 410 -15.04 -15.06 21.11
C GLY A 410 -15.94 -13.91 20.68
N THR A 411 -16.47 -13.17 21.65
CA THR A 411 -17.07 -11.85 21.41
C THR A 411 -15.97 -10.87 21.04
N GLY A 412 -15.63 -10.79 19.75
CA GLY A 412 -14.79 -9.74 19.19
C GLY A 412 -15.63 -8.51 18.82
N ASP A 413 -15.38 -7.40 19.50
CA ASP A 413 -15.96 -6.08 19.22
C ASP A 413 -15.45 -5.55 17.85
N PRO A 414 -16.31 -5.22 16.86
CA PRO A 414 -15.87 -4.74 15.56
C PRO A 414 -15.61 -3.23 15.62
N SER A 415 -14.47 -2.85 16.20
CA SER A 415 -13.83 -1.57 15.87
C SER A 415 -12.97 -1.76 14.62
N SER A 416 -13.58 -2.14 13.50
CA SER A 416 -12.83 -2.42 12.28
C SER A 416 -12.74 -1.18 11.40
N THR A 417 -11.53 -0.66 11.25
CA THR A 417 -11.19 0.10 10.04
C THR A 417 -11.33 -0.80 8.83
N THR A 418 -11.91 -0.36 7.71
CA THR A 418 -12.28 -1.23 6.60
C THR A 418 -11.78 -0.70 5.26
N ALA A 419 -10.48 -0.80 4.95
CA ALA A 419 -10.05 -0.42 3.60
C ALA A 419 -10.61 -1.42 2.56
N PRO A 420 -11.00 -0.97 1.35
CA PRO A 420 -11.50 -1.86 0.32
C PRO A 420 -10.41 -2.86 -0.09
N ALA A 421 -10.77 -4.14 -0.21
CA ALA A 421 -9.91 -5.12 -0.84
C ALA A 421 -9.71 -4.77 -2.33
N TYR A 422 -8.53 -5.07 -2.85
CA TYR A 422 -8.25 -4.87 -4.27
C TYR A 422 -8.91 -5.95 -5.13
N SER A 423 -9.50 -5.55 -6.26
CA SER A 423 -10.01 -6.44 -7.29
C SER A 423 -9.65 -5.90 -8.67
N GLU A 424 -9.00 -6.72 -9.48
CA GLU A 424 -8.61 -6.36 -10.85
C GLU A 424 -9.81 -6.13 -11.80
N LEU A 425 -10.97 -6.68 -11.44
CA LEU A 425 -12.20 -6.60 -12.23
C LEU A 425 -13.05 -5.39 -11.85
N GLU A 426 -12.67 -4.68 -10.78
CA GLU A 426 -13.41 -3.51 -10.33
C GLU A 426 -13.13 -2.30 -11.24
N SER A 427 -14.19 -1.59 -11.60
CA SER A 427 -14.04 -0.30 -12.30
C SER A 427 -13.39 0.73 -11.39
N ALA A 428 -12.62 1.66 -11.96
CA ALA A 428 -12.00 2.74 -11.17
C ALA A 428 -13.03 3.58 -10.39
N GLU A 429 -14.23 3.81 -10.93
CA GLU A 429 -15.30 4.52 -10.20
C GLU A 429 -15.86 3.69 -9.04
N GLY A 430 -15.97 2.37 -9.20
CA GLY A 430 -16.36 1.46 -8.13
C GLY A 430 -15.37 1.51 -6.97
N ALA A 431 -14.08 1.34 -7.29
CA ALA A 431 -13.01 1.41 -6.32
C ALA A 431 -12.93 2.79 -5.65
N TRP A 432 -13.13 3.87 -6.43
CA TRP A 432 -13.14 5.23 -5.91
C TRP A 432 -14.29 5.45 -4.93
N THR A 433 -15.48 4.96 -5.28
CA THR A 433 -16.65 4.99 -4.40
C THR A 433 -16.41 4.18 -3.12
N ALA A 434 -15.75 3.04 -3.21
CA ALA A 434 -15.37 2.25 -2.04
C ALA A 434 -14.34 2.97 -1.16
N LEU A 435 -13.33 3.61 -1.77
CA LEU A 435 -12.31 4.39 -1.06
C LEU A 435 -12.94 5.58 -0.31
N VAL A 436 -13.84 6.33 -0.93
CA VAL A 436 -14.51 7.49 -0.29
C VAL A 436 -15.19 7.13 1.03
N LYS A 437 -15.77 5.92 1.12
CA LYS A 437 -16.42 5.42 2.34
C LYS A 437 -15.45 5.33 3.52
N VAL A 438 -14.16 5.17 3.27
CA VAL A 438 -13.13 4.85 4.27
C VAL A 438 -12.05 5.93 4.38
N LEU A 439 -12.23 7.04 3.64
CA LEU A 439 -11.45 8.25 3.81
C LEU A 439 -11.71 8.88 5.19
N GLN A 440 -10.72 9.59 5.71
CA GLN A 440 -10.95 10.46 6.86
C GLN A 440 -12.00 11.53 6.57
N TRP A 441 -12.68 11.99 7.62
CA TRP A 441 -13.72 13.02 7.51
C TRP A 441 -13.20 14.34 6.88
N TYR A 442 -11.92 14.70 7.07
CA TYR A 442 -11.34 15.90 6.45
C TYR A 442 -11.12 15.69 4.95
N ASN A 443 -10.68 14.52 4.53
CA ASN A 443 -10.51 14.18 3.11
C ASN A 443 -11.85 14.23 2.35
N ARG A 444 -12.94 13.77 2.97
CA ARG A 444 -14.29 13.96 2.43
C ARG A 444 -14.69 15.44 2.41
N SER A 445 -14.34 16.19 3.46
CA SER A 445 -14.60 17.63 3.52
C SER A 445 -13.91 18.38 2.39
N ASP A 446 -12.67 18.02 2.04
CA ASP A 446 -11.95 18.58 0.91
C ASP A 446 -12.71 18.35 -0.40
N MET A 447 -13.26 17.17 -0.64
CA MET A 447 -14.10 16.90 -1.82
C MET A 447 -15.32 17.82 -1.91
N LEU A 448 -16.01 18.04 -0.79
CA LEU A 448 -17.19 18.89 -0.76
C LEU A 448 -16.83 20.37 -0.99
N PHE A 449 -15.81 20.86 -0.29
CA PHE A 449 -15.51 22.29 -0.18
C PHE A 449 -14.47 22.81 -1.17
N LEU A 450 -13.69 21.93 -1.82
CA LEU A 450 -12.62 22.34 -2.73
C LEU A 450 -12.89 21.93 -4.19
N TYR A 451 -13.71 20.91 -4.45
CA TYR A 451 -14.11 20.56 -5.81
C TYR A 451 -15.34 21.38 -6.23
N HIS A 452 -15.28 22.05 -7.38
CA HIS A 452 -16.26 23.08 -7.73
C HIS A 452 -17.45 22.56 -8.53
N GLU A 453 -17.31 21.47 -9.26
CA GLU A 453 -18.43 20.88 -10.01
C GLU A 453 -19.21 19.89 -9.13
N PRO A 454 -20.51 19.68 -9.40
CA PRO A 454 -21.24 18.59 -8.79
C PRO A 454 -20.77 17.25 -9.37
N GLY A 455 -20.81 16.23 -8.51
CA GLY A 455 -20.60 14.84 -8.89
C GLY A 455 -21.76 14.23 -9.69
N PRO A 456 -21.70 12.91 -9.96
CA PRO A 456 -22.81 12.17 -10.54
C PRO A 456 -24.03 12.19 -9.61
N GLU A 457 -25.24 12.07 -10.16
CA GLU A 457 -26.52 12.36 -9.47
C GLU A 457 -26.69 11.74 -8.07
N LYS A 458 -26.15 10.53 -7.83
CA LYS A 458 -26.26 9.81 -6.54
C LYS A 458 -25.14 10.13 -5.53
N ASN A 459 -24.23 11.04 -5.88
CA ASN A 459 -23.06 11.45 -5.11
C ASN A 459 -22.64 12.89 -5.48
N ALA A 460 -23.61 13.78 -5.71
CA ALA A 460 -23.36 15.11 -6.27
C ALA A 460 -22.42 15.95 -5.39
N TRP A 461 -22.32 15.63 -4.10
CA TRP A 461 -21.44 16.28 -3.14
C TRP A 461 -19.92 16.08 -3.40
N ARG A 462 -19.51 15.00 -4.06
CA ARG A 462 -18.10 14.62 -4.30
C ARG A 462 -17.80 14.45 -5.80
N PRO A 463 -16.54 14.56 -6.24
CA PRO A 463 -16.18 14.25 -7.63
C PRO A 463 -16.33 12.74 -7.94
N SER A 464 -16.67 12.42 -9.19
CA SER A 464 -16.37 11.11 -9.78
C SER A 464 -14.86 10.89 -9.88
N TRP A 465 -14.42 9.67 -10.18
CA TRP A 465 -13.01 9.36 -10.41
C TRP A 465 -12.42 10.20 -11.55
N GLN A 466 -13.14 10.31 -12.67
CA GLN A 466 -12.72 11.12 -13.81
C GLN A 466 -12.59 12.61 -13.45
N GLN A 467 -13.56 13.12 -12.68
CA GLN A 467 -13.52 14.49 -12.17
C GLN A 467 -12.34 14.71 -11.21
N ALA A 468 -12.08 13.76 -10.31
CA ALA A 468 -10.96 13.83 -9.38
C ALA A 468 -9.61 13.84 -10.10
N MET A 469 -9.45 13.05 -11.16
CA MET A 469 -8.23 13.04 -11.97
C MET A 469 -8.04 14.33 -12.77
N ASN A 470 -9.12 15.05 -13.10
CA ASN A 470 -9.06 16.34 -13.80
C ASN A 470 -9.12 17.55 -12.84
N TRP A 471 -9.08 17.30 -11.53
CA TRP A 471 -9.17 18.35 -10.53
C TRP A 471 -7.91 19.22 -10.59
N ASP A 472 -8.06 20.51 -10.89
CA ASP A 472 -7.00 21.50 -10.74
C ASP A 472 -6.65 21.69 -9.25
N THR A 473 -5.54 21.09 -8.83
CA THR A 473 -5.06 21.09 -7.46
C THR A 473 -4.22 22.32 -7.10
N GLN A 474 -3.97 23.24 -8.04
CA GLN A 474 -2.96 24.30 -7.87
C GLN A 474 -3.37 25.45 -6.95
N SER A 475 -4.64 25.55 -6.52
CA SER A 475 -5.17 26.80 -5.94
C SER A 475 -5.84 26.72 -4.57
N LEU A 476 -5.83 25.59 -3.85
CA LEU A 476 -6.66 25.48 -2.64
C LEU A 476 -5.92 24.89 -1.43
N SER A 477 -5.74 25.73 -0.40
CA SER A 477 -5.64 25.29 1.00
C SER A 477 -6.56 26.17 1.83
N PRO A 478 -7.51 25.57 2.56
CA PRO A 478 -7.28 25.42 3.99
C PRO A 478 -7.67 24.03 4.53
N ALA A 479 -6.95 23.60 5.57
CA ALA A 479 -7.38 22.48 6.41
C ALA A 479 -8.69 22.84 7.13
N PHE A 480 -9.77 22.16 6.76
CA PHE A 480 -11.07 22.31 7.40
C PHE A 480 -11.20 21.38 8.60
N TYR A 481 -11.76 21.87 9.72
CA TYR A 481 -11.99 21.06 10.91
C TYR A 481 -13.44 20.56 10.96
N ARG A 482 -13.59 19.24 10.86
CA ARG A 482 -14.77 18.35 11.00
C ARG A 482 -16.04 18.76 10.28
N PHE A 483 -16.29 18.16 9.11
CA PHE A 483 -17.57 18.35 8.42
C PHE A 483 -18.24 17.07 7.91
N ILE A 484 -17.56 16.04 7.40
CA ILE A 484 -18.27 14.92 6.73
C ILE A 484 -18.00 13.55 7.35
N ASP A 485 -18.98 13.09 8.13
CA ASP A 485 -19.03 11.72 8.65
C ASP A 485 -19.75 10.79 7.67
N HIS A 486 -19.31 9.55 7.57
CA HIS A 486 -19.99 8.50 6.81
C HIS A 486 -20.62 7.52 7.81
N ASP A 487 -21.94 7.41 7.76
CA ASP A 487 -22.66 6.40 8.52
C ASP A 487 -22.69 5.10 7.71
N MET A 488 -21.86 4.15 8.11
CA MET A 488 -21.75 2.84 7.46
C MET A 488 -23.07 2.05 7.50
N LYS A 489 -23.95 2.25 8.50
CA LYS A 489 -25.19 1.49 8.66
C LYS A 489 -26.24 1.91 7.64
N THR A 490 -26.33 3.22 7.41
CA THR A 490 -27.30 3.80 6.48
C THR A 490 -26.70 4.05 5.10
N GLY A 491 -25.37 4.03 4.97
CA GLY A 491 -24.64 4.41 3.76
C GLY A 491 -24.71 5.92 3.47
N THR A 492 -25.07 6.74 4.47
CA THR A 492 -25.30 8.18 4.29
C THR A 492 -24.09 9.01 4.71
N TYR A 493 -23.92 10.16 4.06
CA TYR A 493 -22.89 11.13 4.39
C TYR A 493 -23.53 12.33 5.09
N LEU A 494 -23.00 12.67 6.26
CA LEU A 494 -23.55 13.70 7.13
C LEU A 494 -22.58 14.87 7.21
N TYR A 495 -23.02 16.03 6.73
CA TYR A 495 -22.40 17.30 7.01
C TYR A 495 -22.77 17.79 8.42
N ASP A 496 -21.81 18.02 9.29
CA ASP A 496 -22.01 18.65 10.61
C ASP A 496 -21.35 20.03 10.64
N GLY A 497 -22.14 21.08 10.50
CA GLY A 497 -21.61 22.45 10.55
C GLY A 497 -22.61 23.54 10.24
N SER A 498 -22.08 24.71 9.92
CA SER A 498 -22.87 25.92 9.65
C SER A 498 -23.64 25.82 8.33
N CYS A 499 -24.96 26.05 8.40
CA CYS A 499 -25.85 26.11 7.25
C CYS A 499 -26.66 27.41 7.21
N ILE A 500 -26.82 27.99 6.01
CA ILE A 500 -27.81 29.03 5.70
C ILE A 500 -28.93 28.38 4.91
N GLN A 501 -30.15 28.41 5.45
CA GLN A 501 -31.30 27.73 4.83
C GLN A 501 -31.71 28.37 3.50
N SER A 502 -31.67 29.70 3.41
CA SER A 502 -32.04 30.46 2.21
C SER A 502 -31.17 31.71 2.08
N ALA A 503 -30.56 31.87 0.90
CA ALA A 503 -29.88 33.08 0.48
C ALA A 503 -29.97 33.26 -1.04
N GLN A 504 -30.02 34.51 -1.49
CA GLN A 504 -30.00 34.84 -2.91
C GLN A 504 -28.55 34.99 -3.40
N VAL A 505 -28.20 34.27 -4.46
CA VAL A 505 -26.91 34.38 -5.17
C VAL A 505 -27.15 35.11 -6.50
N GLN A 506 -26.28 36.07 -6.81
CA GLN A 506 -26.34 36.87 -8.04
C GLN A 506 -24.95 37.15 -8.62
N GLY A 507 -24.83 37.16 -9.95
CA GLY A 507 -23.62 37.57 -10.67
C GLY A 507 -22.58 36.48 -10.88
N LEU A 508 -22.94 35.21 -10.69
CA LEU A 508 -22.08 34.05 -10.96
C LEU A 508 -22.66 33.13 -12.06
N ALA A 509 -23.69 33.54 -12.78
CA ALA A 509 -24.36 32.70 -13.78
C ALA A 509 -23.54 32.51 -15.07
N THR A 510 -22.81 33.53 -15.51
CA THR A 510 -22.07 33.49 -16.78
C THR A 510 -20.68 32.85 -16.57
N PRO A 511 -20.30 31.84 -17.37
CA PRO A 511 -18.91 31.37 -17.43
C PRO A 511 -17.98 32.51 -17.87
N GLY A 512 -16.77 32.56 -17.32
CA GLY A 512 -15.81 33.61 -17.64
C GLY A 512 -14.50 33.43 -16.89
N VAL A 513 -13.57 34.36 -17.11
CA VAL A 513 -12.25 34.34 -16.46
C VAL A 513 -12.44 34.45 -14.94
N ALA A 514 -11.92 33.46 -14.21
CA ALA A 514 -11.86 33.48 -12.75
C ALA A 514 -10.84 34.54 -12.27
N PRO A 515 -11.06 35.22 -11.12
CA PRO A 515 -12.17 35.02 -10.20
C PRO A 515 -13.46 35.75 -10.64
N ARG A 516 -14.58 35.04 -10.72
CA ARG A 516 -15.89 35.63 -11.00
C ARG A 516 -16.47 36.25 -9.73
N LYS A 517 -17.05 37.44 -9.83
CA LYS A 517 -17.52 38.22 -8.68
C LYS A 517 -19.03 38.38 -8.68
N GLY A 518 -19.64 38.10 -7.54
CA GLY A 518 -21.08 38.19 -7.35
C GLY A 518 -21.46 38.82 -6.03
N HIS A 519 -22.73 38.71 -5.69
CA HIS A 519 -23.28 39.12 -4.41
C HIS A 519 -24.11 38.01 -3.79
N LEU A 520 -23.95 37.84 -2.49
CA LEU A 520 -24.78 37.00 -1.64
C LEU A 520 -25.69 37.90 -0.82
N ILE A 521 -27.00 37.65 -0.85
CA ILE A 521 -27.98 38.37 -0.06
C ILE A 521 -28.60 37.39 0.94
N VAL A 522 -28.27 37.56 2.22
CA VAL A 522 -28.77 36.73 3.32
C VAL A 522 -29.97 37.42 3.96
N GLN A 523 -31.07 36.69 4.09
CA GLN A 523 -32.24 37.16 4.83
C GLN A 523 -32.06 36.85 6.32
N PRO A 524 -32.26 37.82 7.22
CA PRO A 524 -32.19 37.56 8.65
C PRO A 524 -33.41 36.73 9.10
N TRP A 525 -33.24 35.92 10.14
CA TRP A 525 -34.34 35.13 10.75
C TRP A 525 -35.53 35.94 11.27
N SER A 526 -35.39 37.27 11.31
CA SER A 526 -36.40 38.16 11.84
C SER A 526 -36.80 39.18 10.79
N TRP A 527 -38.10 39.22 10.49
CA TRP A 527 -38.73 40.00 9.42
C TRP A 527 -38.47 41.52 9.49
N TYR A 528 -38.06 42.06 10.64
CA TYR A 528 -37.74 43.49 10.81
C TYR A 528 -36.24 43.84 10.64
N ARG A 529 -35.36 42.86 10.42
CA ARG A 529 -33.92 43.12 10.22
C ARG A 529 -33.61 43.33 8.73
N ARG A 530 -32.67 44.24 8.43
CA ARG A 530 -32.25 44.54 7.05
C ARG A 530 -31.55 43.33 6.41
N LYS A 531 -31.84 43.06 5.13
CA LYS A 531 -31.09 42.09 4.31
C LYS A 531 -29.61 42.46 4.29
N HIS A 532 -28.75 41.48 4.46
CA HIS A 532 -27.30 41.69 4.42
C HIS A 532 -26.77 41.27 3.06
N ARG A 533 -25.94 42.13 2.45
CA ARG A 533 -25.32 41.90 1.14
C ARG A 533 -23.82 41.74 1.34
N TYR A 534 -23.29 40.60 0.92
CA TYR A 534 -21.89 40.23 0.97
C TYR A 534 -21.33 40.08 -0.45
N LYS A 535 -20.04 40.36 -0.62
CA LYS A 535 -19.33 40.10 -1.89
C LYS A 535 -18.91 38.64 -1.91
N ILE A 536 -19.06 37.99 -3.07
CA ILE A 536 -18.63 36.60 -3.27
C ILE A 536 -17.67 36.47 -4.45
N SER A 537 -16.80 35.46 -4.40
CA SER A 537 -15.82 35.11 -5.43
C SER A 537 -15.92 33.64 -5.78
N ALA A 538 -15.99 33.31 -7.07
CA ALA A 538 -15.81 31.94 -7.55
C ALA A 538 -14.53 31.88 -8.40
N ASP A 539 -13.56 31.11 -7.94
CA ASP A 539 -12.24 30.99 -8.56
C ASP A 539 -12.20 29.86 -9.62
N HIS A 540 -13.37 29.50 -10.15
CA HIS A 540 -13.59 28.48 -11.19
C HIS A 540 -14.58 28.98 -12.24
N GLN A 541 -14.61 28.32 -13.40
CA GLN A 541 -15.46 28.71 -14.53
C GLN A 541 -16.89 28.13 -14.48
N TYR A 542 -17.11 27.08 -13.67
CA TYR A 542 -18.42 26.40 -13.58
C TYR A 542 -19.54 27.38 -13.16
N PRO A 543 -20.62 27.51 -13.96
CA PRO A 543 -21.65 28.53 -13.73
C PRO A 543 -22.49 28.24 -12.49
N ILE A 544 -22.89 29.30 -11.79
CA ILE A 544 -23.81 29.25 -10.64
C ILE A 544 -24.97 30.18 -10.99
N PRO A 545 -26.12 29.65 -11.43
CA PRO A 545 -27.24 30.47 -11.84
C PRO A 545 -27.69 31.45 -10.74
N ASP A 546 -28.24 32.58 -11.15
CA ASP A 546 -28.83 33.51 -10.19
C ASP A 546 -30.10 32.88 -9.62
N GLY A 547 -30.24 32.88 -8.29
CA GLY A 547 -31.32 32.15 -7.65
C GLY A 547 -31.26 32.13 -6.13
N GLU A 548 -32.24 31.47 -5.55
CA GLU A 548 -32.31 31.18 -4.13
C GLU A 548 -31.71 29.80 -3.85
N TYR A 549 -30.83 29.74 -2.86
CA TYR A 549 -30.04 28.55 -2.53
C TYR A 549 -29.91 28.37 -1.02
N SER A 550 -29.56 27.15 -0.63
CA SER A 550 -29.04 26.83 0.70
C SER A 550 -27.51 26.79 0.63
N LEU A 551 -26.84 27.19 1.70
CA LEU A 551 -25.37 27.24 1.77
C LEU A 551 -24.85 26.40 2.94
N LEU A 552 -23.87 25.55 2.68
CA LEU A 552 -23.03 24.92 3.71
C LEU A 552 -21.73 25.71 3.77
N CYS A 553 -21.30 26.16 4.95
CA CYS A 553 -20.12 27.01 5.04
C CYS A 553 -19.06 26.40 5.96
N ALA A 554 -17.84 26.36 5.45
CA ALA A 554 -16.71 25.82 6.20
C ALA A 554 -16.26 26.80 7.29
N THR A 555 -16.20 26.32 8.52
CA THR A 555 -15.74 27.10 9.67
C THR A 555 -14.22 27.10 9.73
N ASN A 556 -13.56 28.11 9.16
CA ASN A 556 -12.11 28.28 9.31
C ASN A 556 -11.79 28.98 10.65
N ARG A 557 -11.01 28.35 11.54
CA ARG A 557 -10.51 29.00 12.77
C ARG A 557 -9.37 29.98 12.49
N GLN A 558 -8.68 29.85 11.36
CA GLN A 558 -7.74 30.86 10.90
C GLN A 558 -8.55 32.00 10.30
N PHE A 559 -8.40 33.20 10.86
CA PHE A 559 -9.09 34.43 10.49
C PHE A 559 -8.75 34.87 9.05
N THR A 560 -9.15 34.08 8.07
CA THR A 560 -9.03 34.40 6.66
C THR A 560 -10.17 35.36 6.30
N LYS A 561 -9.89 36.34 5.44
CA LYS A 561 -10.89 37.28 4.92
C LYS A 561 -11.91 36.61 3.98
N ARG A 562 -11.85 35.29 3.82
CA ARG A 562 -12.64 34.53 2.85
C ARG A 562 -13.21 33.28 3.52
N THR A 563 -14.51 33.08 3.41
CA THR A 563 -15.20 31.89 3.92
C THR A 563 -15.68 31.05 2.74
N VAL A 564 -15.20 29.82 2.63
CA VAL A 564 -15.64 28.87 1.61
C VAL A 564 -17.06 28.39 1.95
N CYS A 565 -17.98 28.54 1.02
CA CYS A 565 -19.34 28.01 1.12
C CYS A 565 -19.68 27.19 -0.11
N VAL A 566 -20.35 26.05 0.12
CA VAL A 566 -20.93 25.19 -0.89
C VAL A 566 -22.35 25.66 -1.13
N VAL A 567 -22.68 25.91 -2.39
CA VAL A 567 -24.01 26.34 -2.82
C VAL A 567 -24.78 25.14 -3.36
N GLY A 568 -26.02 25.01 -2.92
CA GLY A 568 -26.87 23.88 -3.29
C GLY A 568 -28.33 24.11 -2.94
N LYS A 569 -29.12 23.04 -3.04
CA LYS A 569 -30.55 23.05 -2.71
C LYS A 569 -30.85 21.97 -1.68
N MET A 570 -31.63 22.32 -0.67
CA MET A 570 -32.27 21.33 0.18
C MET A 570 -33.44 20.70 -0.58
N LEU A 571 -33.40 19.37 -0.74
CA LEU A 571 -34.48 18.59 -1.33
C LEU A 571 -35.59 18.34 -0.29
N PRO A 572 -36.81 17.93 -0.72
CA PRO A 572 -37.94 17.69 0.19
C PRO A 572 -37.68 16.63 1.27
N ASP A 573 -36.79 15.67 0.98
CA ASP A 573 -36.34 14.62 1.89
C ASP A 573 -35.23 15.07 2.86
N GLN A 574 -34.93 16.37 2.89
CA GLN A 574 -33.88 16.99 3.71
C GLN A 574 -32.45 16.59 3.33
N THR A 575 -32.23 16.10 2.11
CA THR A 575 -30.88 15.93 1.56
C THR A 575 -30.41 17.21 0.88
N PHE A 576 -29.09 17.47 0.93
CA PHE A 576 -28.48 18.62 0.28
C PHE A 576 -27.85 18.22 -1.05
N LEU A 577 -28.39 18.78 -2.13
CA LEU A 577 -27.86 18.64 -3.48
C LEU A 577 -26.87 19.77 -3.76
N LYS A 578 -25.58 19.43 -3.85
CA LYS A 578 -24.52 20.37 -4.25
C LYS A 578 -24.72 20.83 -5.69
N ILE A 579 -24.54 22.13 -5.91
CA ILE A 579 -24.50 22.75 -7.24
C ILE A 579 -23.09 23.22 -7.55
N SER A 580 -22.44 23.93 -6.62
CA SER A 580 -21.07 24.38 -6.76
C SER A 580 -20.53 24.94 -5.43
N MET A 581 -19.50 25.78 -5.46
CA MET A 581 -18.96 26.48 -4.30
C MET A 581 -18.54 27.91 -4.63
N PHE A 582 -18.34 28.76 -3.62
CA PHE A 582 -17.73 30.08 -3.75
C PHE A 582 -17.18 30.54 -2.40
N GLU A 583 -16.43 31.64 -2.41
CA GLU A 583 -15.92 32.29 -1.21
C GLU A 583 -16.71 33.56 -0.89
N VAL A 584 -17.13 33.73 0.37
CA VAL A 584 -17.69 34.98 0.90
C VAL A 584 -16.57 35.86 1.43
N ILE A 585 -16.47 37.09 0.93
CA ILE A 585 -15.39 38.03 1.26
C ILE A 585 -15.79 38.90 2.45
N ASP A 586 -14.88 39.05 3.41
CA ASP A 586 -14.98 39.87 4.61
C ASP A 586 -16.25 39.60 5.44
N TRP A 587 -16.66 38.32 5.56
CA TRP A 587 -17.86 37.94 6.30
C TRP A 587 -17.63 38.09 7.82
N PRO A 588 -18.34 39.01 8.51
CA PRO A 588 -18.06 39.24 9.92
C PRO A 588 -18.51 38.04 10.77
N TRP A 589 -17.56 37.40 11.46
CA TRP A 589 -17.81 36.21 12.30
C TRP A 589 -19.02 36.31 13.24
N LYS A 590 -19.21 37.47 13.89
CA LYS A 590 -20.35 37.71 14.81
C LYS A 590 -21.71 37.72 14.09
N ARG A 591 -21.73 38.07 12.80
CA ARG A 591 -22.94 38.01 11.95
C ARG A 591 -23.11 36.63 11.35
N ALA A 592 -22.05 36.01 10.86
CA ALA A 592 -22.06 34.64 10.37
C ALA A 592 -22.71 33.70 11.39
N LYS A 593 -22.29 33.73 12.67
CA LYS A 593 -22.91 32.95 13.77
C LYS A 593 -24.42 33.17 13.99
N ARG A 594 -24.96 34.31 13.58
CA ARG A 594 -26.39 34.64 13.74
C ARG A 594 -27.20 34.34 12.49
N GLU A 595 -26.52 34.20 11.35
CA GLU A 595 -27.08 33.93 10.03
C GLU A 595 -26.99 32.43 9.69
N THR A 596 -26.07 31.70 10.33
CA THR A 596 -25.92 30.25 10.19
C THR A 596 -26.57 29.51 11.36
N LYS A 597 -27.07 28.31 11.08
CA LYS A 597 -27.51 27.33 12.07
C LYS A 597 -26.58 26.13 12.02
N GLU A 598 -26.04 25.71 13.17
CA GLU A 598 -25.37 24.42 13.28
C GLU A 598 -26.38 23.32 12.96
N SER A 599 -26.08 22.53 11.93
CA SER A 599 -27.00 21.58 11.33
C SER A 599 -26.26 20.31 10.96
N ARG A 600 -26.93 19.18 11.21
CA ARG A 600 -26.53 17.87 10.66
C ARG A 600 -27.38 17.64 9.40
N ILE A 601 -26.73 17.60 8.24
CA ILE A 601 -27.38 17.59 6.92
C ILE A 601 -26.90 16.37 6.15
N VAL A 602 -27.84 15.59 5.61
CA VAL A 602 -27.51 14.46 4.73
C VAL A 602 -27.11 15.01 3.35
N LEU A 603 -26.00 14.54 2.81
CA LEU A 603 -25.52 14.91 1.48
C LEU A 603 -26.07 13.95 0.40
N ALA A 604 -26.48 14.50 -0.74
CA ALA A 604 -26.96 13.76 -1.91
C ALA A 604 -25.84 13.38 -2.89
#